data_AF-A0A3C0VLT2-F1
#
_entry.id   AF-A0A3C0VLT2-F1
#
_cell.length_a   1.000
_cell.length_b   1.000
_cell.length_c   1.000
_cell.angle_alpha   90.00
_cell.angle_beta   90.00
_cell.angle_gamma   90.00
#
_symmetry.space_group_name_H-M   'P 1'
#
loop_
_entity.id
_entity.type
_entity.pdbx_description
1 polymer ?
#
loop_
_entity_poly.entity_id
_entity_poly.type
_entity_poly.pdbx_seq_one_letter_code
_entity_poly.pdbx_strand_id
1 'polypeptide(L)'
;MMAGFLVSSCDGLSRFKHVSFTCMDNRLGIKTIELYVRSIDKRVVVSDKEGMWEINPVSLSGDMLEAGDQDLKILVNLKTSKVQAMTNDLFYTLRCGKQEFEM
;
A
#
# COMPACT_ATOMS: atom_id res chain seq x y z
N MET A 1 6.46 -51.82 5.53
CA MET A 1 6.99 -50.89 4.51
C MET A 1 6.39 -49.52 4.79
N MET A 2 7.13 -48.67 5.51
CA MET A 2 6.75 -47.29 5.77
C MET A 2 7.46 -46.43 4.72
N ALA A 3 6.71 -45.75 3.88
CA ALA A 3 7.25 -44.68 3.04
C ALA A 3 6.28 -43.50 3.14
N GLY A 4 6.83 -42.39 3.61
CA GLY A 4 6.14 -41.23 4.15
C GLY A 4 5.13 -40.60 3.21
N PHE A 5 3.98 -40.27 3.78
CA PHE A 5 3.18 -39.16 3.32
C PHE A 5 4.04 -37.90 3.38
N LEU A 6 4.56 -37.47 2.23
CA LEU A 6 5.02 -36.11 2.05
C LEU A 6 3.77 -35.22 2.10
N VAL A 7 3.40 -34.81 3.30
CA VAL A 7 2.57 -33.62 3.48
C VAL A 7 3.44 -32.49 2.99
N SER A 8 3.32 -32.19 1.69
CA SER A 8 3.75 -30.94 1.09
C SER A 8 2.98 -29.86 1.83
N SER A 9 3.54 -29.39 2.95
CA SER A 9 3.15 -28.13 3.55
C SER A 9 3.47 -27.09 2.49
N CYS A 10 2.46 -26.70 1.72
CA CYS A 10 2.50 -25.49 0.95
C CYS A 10 2.56 -24.33 1.95
N ASP A 11 3.74 -24.09 2.54
CA ASP A 11 4.11 -22.89 3.31
C ASP A 11 4.19 -21.64 2.42
N GLY A 12 3.40 -21.60 1.34
CA GLY A 12 3.39 -20.59 0.30
C GLY A 12 2.01 -20.02 0.02
N LEU A 13 1.03 -20.19 0.94
CA LEU A 13 -0.24 -19.48 0.84
C LEU A 13 0.02 -17.97 1.06
N SER A 14 0.18 -17.28 -0.08
CA SER A 14 0.15 -15.84 -0.29
C SER A 14 -0.37 -15.07 0.92
N ARG A 15 0.54 -14.56 1.77
CA ARG A 15 0.23 -13.63 2.84
C ARG A 15 -0.30 -12.36 2.19
N PHE A 16 -1.62 -12.27 2.08
CA PHE A 16 -2.28 -11.05 1.69
C PHE A 16 -1.98 -10.03 2.78
N LYS A 17 -1.27 -8.95 2.41
CA LYS A 17 -1.01 -7.86 3.34
C LYS A 17 -1.89 -6.69 2.96
N HIS A 18 -2.81 -6.34 3.86
CA HIS A 18 -3.56 -5.10 3.77
C HIS A 18 -3.01 -4.11 4.79
N VAL A 19 -2.62 -2.94 4.32
CA VAL A 19 -2.16 -1.83 5.18
C VAL A 19 -3.04 -0.64 4.90
N SER A 20 -3.68 -0.12 5.94
CA SER A 20 -4.44 1.12 5.86
C SER A 20 -3.69 2.25 6.55
N PHE A 21 -3.58 3.39 5.88
CA PHE A 21 -3.07 4.63 6.43
C PHE A 21 -4.21 5.62 6.57
N THR A 22 -4.43 6.14 7.78
CA THR A 22 -5.40 7.21 8.04
C THR A 22 -4.63 8.50 8.31
N CYS A 23 -4.78 9.47 7.42
CA CYS A 23 -4.03 10.71 7.45
C CYS A 23 -4.77 11.81 8.22
N MET A 24 -4.00 12.63 8.93
CA MET A 24 -4.49 13.90 9.49
C MET A 24 -4.83 14.88 8.36
N ASP A 25 -5.55 15.94 8.70
CA ASP A 25 -5.85 17.03 7.77
C ASP A 25 -4.59 17.52 7.04
N ASN A 26 -4.68 17.54 5.72
CA ASN A 26 -3.59 17.93 4.83
C ASN A 26 -4.15 18.70 3.63
N ARG A 27 -3.26 19.42 2.94
CA ARG A 27 -3.64 20.31 1.83
C ARG A 27 -4.24 19.58 0.62
N LEU A 28 -3.96 18.28 0.49
CA LEU A 28 -4.47 17.46 -0.61
C LEU A 28 -5.85 16.86 -0.28
N GLY A 29 -6.34 17.02 0.95
CA GLY A 29 -7.62 16.46 1.38
C GLY A 29 -7.63 14.92 1.51
N ILE A 30 -6.47 14.27 1.36
CA ILE A 30 -6.35 12.80 1.43
C ILE A 30 -6.65 12.33 2.85
N LYS A 31 -7.63 11.43 2.99
CA LYS A 31 -8.06 10.87 4.27
C LYS A 31 -7.48 9.50 4.52
N THR A 32 -7.61 8.58 3.56
CA THR A 32 -7.07 7.23 3.68
C THR A 32 -6.27 6.81 2.46
N ILE A 33 -5.26 5.97 2.70
CA ILE A 33 -4.50 5.27 1.67
C ILE A 33 -4.49 3.80 2.06
N GLU A 34 -5.06 2.95 1.22
CA GLU A 34 -5.13 1.51 1.44
C GLU A 34 -4.19 0.81 0.46
N LEU A 35 -3.30 -0.01 0.99
CA LEU A 35 -2.36 -0.82 0.23
C LEU A 35 -2.78 -2.27 0.31
N TYR A 36 -3.07 -2.85 -0.84
CA TYR A 36 -3.38 -4.26 -1.01
C TYR A 36 -2.22 -4.91 -1.75
N VAL A 37 -1.44 -5.74 -1.04
CA VAL A 37 -0.28 -6.42 -1.63
C VAL A 37 -0.53 -7.93 -1.62
N ARG A 38 -0.62 -8.52 -2.81
CA ARG A 38 -0.55 -9.95 -3.09
C ARG A 38 0.73 -10.28 -3.85
N SER A 39 1.07 -11.57 -3.89
CA SER A 39 2.30 -12.07 -4.54
C SER A 39 2.53 -11.56 -5.97
N ILE A 40 1.46 -11.28 -6.72
CA ILE A 40 1.51 -10.81 -8.12
C ILE A 40 0.70 -9.52 -8.37
N ASP A 41 -0.06 -9.05 -7.38
CA ASP A 41 -1.02 -7.97 -7.56
C ASP A 41 -0.83 -6.93 -6.47
N LYS A 42 -0.84 -5.65 -6.86
CA LYS A 42 -0.63 -4.52 -5.96
C LYS A 42 -1.65 -3.47 -6.32
N ARG A 43 -2.46 -3.08 -5.34
CA ARG A 43 -3.48 -2.04 -5.52
C ARG A 43 -3.34 -0.99 -4.45
N VAL A 44 -3.43 0.27 -4.86
CA VAL A 44 -3.46 1.41 -3.95
C VAL A 44 -4.76 2.14 -4.15
N VAL A 45 -5.53 2.27 -3.07
CA VAL A 45 -6.78 3.03 -3.07
C VAL A 45 -6.58 4.25 -2.21
N VAL A 46 -6.92 5.42 -2.74
CA VAL A 46 -6.87 6.70 -2.04
C VAL A 46 -8.29 7.18 -1.82
N SER A 47 -8.54 7.77 -0.65
CA SER A 47 -9.81 8.44 -0.35
C SER A 47 -9.60 9.90 0.04
N ASP A 48 -10.56 10.74 -0.30
CA ASP A 48 -10.62 12.13 0.12
C ASP A 48 -12.06 12.55 0.50
N LYS A 49 -12.42 13.82 0.30
CA LYS A 49 -13.78 14.34 0.52
C LYS A 49 -14.75 13.99 -0.62
N GLU A 50 -14.25 13.76 -1.83
CA GLU A 50 -15.01 13.57 -3.07
C GLU A 50 -15.28 12.09 -3.33
N GLY A 51 -14.42 11.20 -2.83
CA GLY A 51 -14.69 9.76 -2.86
C GLY A 51 -13.46 8.89 -2.67
N MET A 52 -13.51 7.70 -3.24
CA MET A 52 -12.44 6.71 -3.25
C MET A 52 -12.10 6.34 -4.68
N TRP A 53 -10.81 6.26 -5.01
CA TRP A 53 -10.35 5.83 -6.32
C TRP A 53 -9.06 5.01 -6.21
N GLU A 54 -8.88 4.11 -7.17
CA GLU A 54 -7.64 3.36 -7.32
C GLU A 54 -6.62 4.20 -8.08
N ILE A 55 -5.37 4.20 -7.61
CA ILE A 55 -4.28 4.95 -8.24
C ILE A 55 -3.29 3.96 -8.89
N ASN A 56 -3.03 4.17 -10.18
CA ASN A 56 -2.20 3.32 -11.02
C ASN A 56 -1.26 4.21 -11.86
N PRO A 57 -0.08 3.72 -12.29
CA PRO A 57 0.49 2.40 -12.02
C PRO A 57 1.00 2.24 -10.59
N VAL A 58 1.17 0.99 -10.12
CA VAL A 58 1.75 0.67 -8.80
C VAL A 58 3.06 -0.09 -8.98
N SER A 59 4.12 0.40 -8.34
CA SER A 59 5.43 -0.25 -8.30
C SER A 59 5.92 -0.41 -6.86
N LEU A 60 6.71 -1.47 -6.63
CA LEU A 60 7.32 -1.75 -5.34
C LEU A 60 8.80 -2.03 -5.57
N SER A 61 9.66 -1.25 -4.94
CA SER A 61 11.11 -1.40 -4.99
C SER A 61 11.66 -1.43 -3.56
N GLY A 62 12.06 -2.61 -3.10
CA GLY A 62 12.42 -2.83 -1.69
C GLY A 62 11.27 -2.45 -0.76
N ASP A 63 11.53 -1.55 0.19
CA ASP A 63 10.54 -1.04 1.14
C ASP A 63 9.73 0.15 0.60
N MET A 64 9.98 0.62 -0.61
CA MET A 64 9.30 1.78 -1.20
C MET A 64 8.21 1.33 -2.16
N LEU A 65 6.97 1.67 -1.83
CA LEU A 65 5.84 1.58 -2.74
C LEU A 65 5.58 2.94 -3.38
N GLU A 66 5.47 2.95 -4.70
CA GLU A 66 5.15 4.13 -5.49
C GLU A 66 3.89 3.84 -6.31
N ALA A 67 2.89 4.72 -6.23
CA ALA A 67 1.63 4.56 -6.93
C ALA A 67 1.16 5.88 -7.56
N GLY A 68 0.70 5.82 -8.81
CA GLY A 68 0.23 6.97 -9.57
C GLY A 68 1.22 7.51 -10.60
N ASP A 69 0.91 8.68 -11.14
CA ASP A 69 1.55 9.27 -12.30
C ASP A 69 2.09 10.69 -12.00
N GLN A 70 2.04 11.59 -12.97
CA GLN A 70 2.53 12.97 -12.82
C GLN A 70 1.53 13.88 -12.11
N ASP A 71 0.24 13.56 -12.14
CA ASP A 71 -0.81 14.41 -11.56
C ASP A 71 -0.91 14.18 -10.05
N LEU A 72 -0.87 12.91 -9.65
CA LEU A 72 -0.80 12.49 -8.26
C LEU A 72 0.09 11.25 -8.14
N LYS A 73 1.10 11.34 -7.29
CA LYS A 73 1.94 10.21 -6.91
C LYS A 73 1.97 10.04 -5.41
N ILE A 74 1.72 8.83 -4.94
CA ILE A 74 1.83 8.43 -3.56
C ILE A 74 3.08 7.58 -3.39
N LEU A 75 3.91 7.96 -2.43
CA LEU A 75 5.12 7.26 -2.03
C LEU A 75 4.95 6.79 -0.59
N VAL A 76 5.05 5.49 -0.37
CA VAL A 76 4.96 4.89 0.96
C VAL A 76 6.22 4.11 1.25
N ASN A 77 6.91 4.49 2.33
CA ASN A 77 7.98 3.68 2.87
C ASN A 77 7.39 2.66 3.86
N LEU A 78 7.29 1.40 3.45
CA LEU A 78 6.65 0.33 4.22
C LEU A 78 7.35 0.04 5.56
N LYS A 79 8.67 0.28 5.63
CA LYS A 79 9.49 0.08 6.83
C LYS A 79 9.27 1.15 7.89
N THR A 80 9.23 2.42 7.48
CA THR A 80 9.08 3.58 8.39
C THR A 80 7.64 4.06 8.52
N SER A 81 6.74 3.54 7.68
CA SER A 81 5.35 3.99 7.56
C SER A 81 5.21 5.46 7.15
N LYS A 82 6.27 6.06 6.61
CA LYS A 82 6.24 7.43 6.10
C LYS A 82 5.47 7.46 4.78
N VAL A 83 4.51 8.36 4.70
CA VAL A 83 3.70 8.60 3.51
C VAL A 83 4.04 9.97 2.93
N GLN A 84 4.27 10.02 1.64
CA GLN A 84 4.47 11.25 0.88
C GLN A 84 3.54 11.27 -0.32
N ALA A 85 3.12 12.46 -0.72
CA ALA A 85 2.34 12.69 -1.92
C ALA A 85 3.02 13.76 -2.77
N MET A 86 2.95 13.61 -4.08
CA MET A 86 3.44 14.58 -5.04
C MET A 86 2.33 14.95 -6.01
N THR A 87 2.21 16.24 -6.31
CA THR A 87 1.34 16.77 -7.35
C THR A 87 1.97 18.05 -7.89
N ASN A 88 1.98 18.24 -9.21
CA ASN A 88 2.54 19.43 -9.85
C ASN A 88 3.94 19.80 -9.33
N ASP A 89 4.84 18.81 -9.22
CA ASP A 89 6.21 18.93 -8.66
C ASP A 89 6.32 19.38 -7.19
N LEU A 90 5.20 19.52 -6.47
CA LEU A 90 5.18 19.83 -5.05
C LEU A 90 5.15 18.55 -4.21
N PHE A 91 6.05 18.47 -3.24
CA PHE A 91 6.17 17.33 -2.32
C PHE A 91 5.49 17.63 -0.99
N TYR A 92 4.62 16.71 -0.56
CA TYR A 92 3.91 16.77 0.72
C TYR A 92 4.25 15.54 1.55
N THR A 93 4.69 15.74 2.79
CA THR A 93 4.77 14.64 3.75
C THR A 93 3.45 14.56 4.50
N LEU A 94 2.76 13.42 4.38
CA LEU A 94 1.49 13.20 5.05
C LEU A 94 1.74 12.60 6.45
N ARG A 95 1.05 13.13 7.44
CA ARG A 95 1.06 12.57 8.81
C ARG A 95 -0.09 11.58 8.91
N CYS A 96 0.22 10.29 8.86
CA CYS A 96 -0.79 9.24 8.89
C CYS A 96 -0.51 8.22 10.00
N GLY A 97 -1.58 7.76 10.65
CA GLY A 97 -1.55 6.55 11.46
C GLY A 97 -1.63 5.32 10.56
N LYS A 98 -1.04 4.21 10.98
CA LYS A 98 -0.99 2.95 10.22
C LYS A 98 -1.73 1.84 10.95
N GLN A 99 -2.50 1.05 10.22
CA GLN A 99 -3.12 -0.19 10.68
C GLN A 99 -2.76 -1.31 9.69
N GLU A 100 -2.24 -2.42 10.20
CA GLU A 100 -1.94 -3.60 9.38
C GLU A 100 -2.93 -4.71 9.68
N PHE A 101 -3.42 -5.35 8.63
CA PHE A 101 -4.31 -6.50 8.69
C PHE A 101 -3.62 -7.65 7.98
N GLU A 102 -3.32 -8.70 8.73
CA GLU A 102 -2.95 -10.01 8.17
C GLU A 102 -4.23 -10.84 8.07
N MET A 103 -4.54 -11.33 6.87
CA MET A 103 -5.67 -12.21 6.59
C MET A 103 -5.21 -13.51 5.98
#